data_AF-A0A1G2YPN6-F1
#
_entry.id   AF-A0A1G2YPN6-F1
#
_cell.length_a   1.000
_cell.length_b   1.000
_cell.length_c   1.000
_cell.angle_alpha   90.00
_cell.angle_beta   90.00
_cell.angle_gamma   90.00
#
_symmetry.space_group_name_H-M   'P 1'
#
loop_
_entity.id
_entity.type
_entity.pdbx_description
1 polymer ?
#
loop_
_entity_poly.entity_id
_entity_poly.type
_entity_poly.pdbx_seq_one_letter_code
_entity_poly.pdbx_strand_id
1 'polypeptide(L)'
;MKFVIQVIIIIFANMLPGGPVPAKSGDVSECPGVTAPPDSFFEKVRESDRQAARQFYTKYIDVKGIPVAAAAEVADLALQRTYEIVTHILAGRPDVLEAMVDRGMYMVIIGKDQVYTDLPENRNARNPDYLNERVRGTGGHPTSFGEENLLSLPVDRYDDESIAVHEFCHTIDSTLTRIDPAWRDRKDAAYRNAVNKGLYKDTYAIGNASEYFCEIAQAYFDCNRVNNWNHGPIGRREQLKIYDPAGYELVRSAFNLGPGQDWRYNWLQSLPNVETPPARFDIDPYYTKFTWAREFTVLGRQAGDEALLKANDTIRRMFAYRHDILKAFIADGAKLVVLGPEESLSDLPEYKKVPAESIDHTARFLDYSPEIKLLVVDQENVLDDLNGPYATGCQVIRVFARALYHLTGTRPVDPNFDSRGRNVQQYELRVRRMDIRFDEKLKELYDGAMSRGLWKGTAAAGDRVEYWAEGVLAYFDAAGAVAAPNDSENPIATRETLKQYDPGLFDLVEETMAYKGKVDWRYRK
;
A
#
# COMPACT_ATOMS: atom_id res chain seq x y z
N MET A 1 45.25 25.75 -59.43
CA MET A 1 44.14 26.50 -58.78
C MET A 1 44.02 25.95 -57.36
N LYS A 2 44.04 26.84 -56.37
CA LYS A 2 44.18 26.57 -54.92
C LYS A 2 43.10 25.62 -54.38
N PHE A 3 43.49 24.68 -53.51
CA PHE A 3 42.86 24.43 -52.21
C PHE A 3 43.87 23.70 -51.32
N VAL A 4 44.36 24.38 -50.29
CA VAL A 4 45.18 23.82 -49.21
C VAL A 4 44.27 23.76 -47.99
N ILE A 5 44.04 22.56 -47.46
CA ILE A 5 43.31 22.34 -46.21
C ILE A 5 44.32 22.50 -45.08
N GLN A 6 44.10 23.52 -44.26
CA GLN A 6 44.91 23.84 -43.09
C GLN A 6 44.26 23.17 -41.88
N VAL A 7 44.92 22.15 -41.32
CA VAL A 7 44.50 21.48 -40.09
C VAL A 7 44.93 22.35 -38.90
N ILE A 8 43.94 22.90 -38.18
CA ILE A 8 44.15 23.64 -36.94
C ILE A 8 44.21 22.63 -35.78
N ILE A 9 45.37 22.55 -35.14
CA ILE A 9 45.57 21.86 -33.86
C ILE A 9 45.14 22.82 -32.75
N ILE A 10 44.01 22.53 -32.09
CA ILE A 10 43.56 23.25 -30.89
C ILE A 10 44.22 22.60 -29.67
N ILE A 11 45.10 23.35 -29.02
CA ILE A 11 45.71 22.98 -27.73
C ILE A 11 44.66 23.23 -26.63
N PHE A 12 44.20 22.17 -25.98
CA PHE A 12 43.37 22.27 -24.78
C PHE A 12 44.25 22.74 -23.61
N ALA A 13 44.00 23.95 -23.11
CA ALA A 13 44.53 24.43 -21.86
C ALA A 13 43.73 23.79 -20.70
N ASN A 14 44.43 23.08 -19.82
CA ASN A 14 43.90 22.54 -18.58
C ASN A 14 43.37 23.67 -17.67
N MET A 15 42.05 23.82 -17.57
CA MET A 15 41.42 24.54 -16.47
C MET A 15 41.34 23.59 -15.26
N LEU A 16 42.08 23.94 -14.21
CA LEU A 16 41.94 23.35 -12.89
C LEU A 16 40.52 23.61 -12.35
N PRO A 17 39.86 22.63 -11.72
CA PRO A 17 38.57 22.85 -11.08
C PRO A 17 38.72 23.82 -9.92
N GLY A 18 37.95 24.91 -9.95
CA GLY A 18 37.83 25.83 -8.82
C GLY A 18 37.37 25.08 -7.58
N GLY A 19 38.09 25.24 -6.48
CA GLY A 19 37.73 24.68 -5.19
C GLY A 19 36.37 25.18 -4.70
N PRO A 20 35.69 24.43 -3.82
CA PRO A 20 34.38 24.81 -3.33
C PRO A 20 34.46 26.13 -2.57
N VAL A 21 33.72 27.12 -3.04
CA VAL A 21 33.40 28.32 -2.26
C VAL A 21 32.49 27.84 -1.12
N PRO A 22 32.84 28.05 0.17
CA PRO A 22 31.97 27.64 1.25
C PRO A 22 30.69 28.48 1.17
N ALA A 23 29.57 27.81 0.89
CA ALA A 23 28.27 28.37 1.17
C ALA A 23 28.26 28.75 2.66
N LYS A 24 27.98 30.02 2.96
CA LYS A 24 27.68 30.42 4.33
C LYS A 24 26.52 29.54 4.80
N SER A 25 26.78 28.73 5.81
CA SER A 25 25.78 27.98 6.56
C SER A 25 24.74 28.97 7.08
N GLY A 26 23.62 29.11 6.35
CA GLY A 26 22.39 29.58 6.96
C GLY A 26 22.05 28.63 8.09
N ASP A 27 21.66 29.20 9.22
CA ASP A 27 21.40 28.55 10.51
C ASP A 27 20.59 27.25 10.34
N VAL A 28 21.27 26.11 10.23
CA VAL A 28 20.64 24.79 10.29
C VAL A 28 20.44 24.52 11.76
N SER A 29 19.28 24.90 12.28
CA SER A 29 18.86 24.55 13.64
C SER A 29 18.99 23.04 13.81
N GLU A 30 20.00 22.63 14.55
CA GLU A 30 20.30 21.23 14.86
C GLU A 30 19.06 20.58 15.51
N CYS A 31 18.75 19.34 15.13
CA CYS A 31 17.61 18.62 15.70
C CYS A 31 17.82 18.49 17.23
N PRO A 32 16.89 18.96 18.07
CA PRO A 32 17.06 18.86 19.51
C PRO A 32 17.07 17.38 19.96
N GLY A 33 17.73 17.13 21.09
CA GLY A 33 17.74 15.79 21.70
C GLY A 33 16.37 15.41 22.26
N VAL A 34 16.07 14.11 22.28
CA VAL A 34 14.85 13.57 22.92
C VAL A 34 15.02 13.64 24.44
N THR A 35 14.00 14.14 25.12
CA THR A 35 13.98 14.35 26.59
C THR A 35 12.67 13.81 27.18
N ALA A 36 12.51 13.91 28.51
CA ALA A 36 11.22 13.68 29.14
C ALA A 36 10.29 14.89 28.93
N PRO A 37 8.96 14.69 28.77
CA PRO A 37 8.04 15.80 28.59
C PRO A 37 8.03 16.76 29.81
N PRO A 38 8.17 18.08 29.60
CA PRO A 38 8.05 19.04 30.69
C PRO A 38 6.60 19.15 31.19
N ASP A 39 6.40 19.64 32.41
CA ASP A 39 5.05 19.83 32.97
C ASP A 39 4.15 20.72 32.09
N SER A 40 4.73 21.72 31.43
CA SER A 40 4.04 22.63 30.50
C SER A 40 3.46 21.93 29.26
N PHE A 41 3.97 20.76 28.88
CA PHE A 41 3.36 19.94 27.82
C PHE A 41 2.00 19.41 28.28
N PHE A 42 1.94 18.84 29.49
CA PHE A 42 0.71 18.23 30.01
C PHE A 42 -0.41 19.24 30.28
N GLU A 43 -0.09 20.52 30.42
CA GLU A 43 -1.08 21.60 30.48
C GLU A 43 -1.85 21.75 29.16
N LYS A 44 -1.26 21.38 28.03
CA LYS A 44 -1.90 21.39 26.70
C LYS A 44 -2.83 20.21 26.46
N VAL A 45 -2.63 19.11 27.20
CA VAL A 45 -3.51 17.93 27.16
C VAL A 45 -4.82 18.25 27.89
N ARG A 46 -5.94 17.79 27.32
CA ARG A 46 -7.28 17.94 27.91
C ARG A 46 -7.29 17.41 29.34
N GLU A 47 -8.00 18.10 30.22
CA GLU A 47 -8.04 17.76 31.65
C GLU A 47 -8.43 16.30 31.91
N SER A 48 -9.43 15.80 31.16
CA SER A 48 -9.88 14.40 31.26
C SER A 48 -8.81 13.37 30.91
N ASP A 49 -7.80 13.74 30.12
CA ASP A 49 -6.81 12.83 29.54
C ASP A 49 -5.42 13.03 30.14
N ARG A 50 -5.21 14.16 30.83
CA ARG A 50 -3.91 14.61 31.35
C ARG A 50 -3.22 13.60 32.26
N GLN A 51 -3.95 12.95 33.16
CA GLN A 51 -3.35 11.97 34.07
C GLN A 51 -2.86 10.73 33.30
N ALA A 52 -3.66 10.24 32.35
CA ALA A 52 -3.26 9.13 31.49
C ALA A 52 -2.05 9.53 30.63
N ALA A 53 -2.05 10.74 30.07
CA ALA A 53 -0.93 11.28 29.31
C ALA A 53 0.37 11.35 30.13
N ARG A 54 0.32 11.76 31.40
CA ARG A 54 1.48 11.77 32.31
C ARG A 54 2.06 10.39 32.59
N GLN A 55 1.22 9.35 32.56
CA GLN A 55 1.65 7.97 32.76
C GLN A 55 2.17 7.33 31.48
N PHE A 56 1.64 7.75 30.33
CA PHE A 56 1.91 7.16 29.03
C PHE A 56 3.11 7.80 28.32
N TYR A 57 3.20 9.14 28.28
CA TYR A 57 4.25 9.85 27.56
C TYR A 57 5.51 10.01 28.39
N THR A 58 6.61 9.44 27.89
CA THR A 58 7.93 9.52 28.53
C THR A 58 9.00 10.12 27.63
N LYS A 59 8.70 10.32 26.34
CA LYS A 59 9.60 10.92 25.35
C LYS A 59 9.00 12.19 24.77
N TYR A 60 9.86 13.17 24.53
CA TYR A 60 9.51 14.50 24.06
C TYR A 60 10.60 15.06 23.16
N ILE A 61 10.19 15.72 22.07
CA ILE A 61 11.04 16.62 21.29
C ILE A 61 10.28 17.92 21.01
N ASP A 62 10.98 19.05 21.02
CA ASP A 62 10.42 20.35 20.64
C ASP A 62 10.67 20.62 19.15
N VAL A 63 9.60 20.81 18.39
CA VAL A 63 9.68 21.15 16.97
C VAL A 63 9.38 22.64 16.81
N LYS A 64 10.37 23.48 17.10
CA LYS A 64 10.28 24.94 17.00
C LYS A 64 9.05 25.49 17.76
N GLY A 65 8.85 25.02 18.99
CA GLY A 65 7.73 25.38 19.86
C GLY A 65 6.51 24.45 19.79
N ILE A 66 6.45 23.51 18.84
CA ILE A 66 5.40 22.48 18.77
C ILE A 66 5.88 21.21 19.48
N PRO A 67 5.27 20.79 20.59
CA PRO A 67 5.58 19.52 21.24
C PRO A 67 5.29 18.31 20.37
N VAL A 68 6.20 17.33 20.37
CA VAL A 68 5.95 15.96 19.93
C VAL A 68 6.21 15.03 21.11
N ALA A 69 5.22 14.20 21.47
CA ALA A 69 5.34 13.26 22.60
C ALA A 69 5.13 11.81 22.17
N ALA A 70 5.78 10.87 22.86
CA ALA A 70 5.67 9.45 22.60
C ALA A 70 5.88 8.60 23.86
N ALA A 71 5.43 7.35 23.80
CA ALA A 71 5.69 6.36 24.84
C ALA A 71 7.16 5.89 24.86
N ALA A 72 7.55 5.15 25.89
CA ALA A 72 8.93 4.75 26.12
C ALA A 72 9.49 3.82 25.02
N GLU A 73 8.64 2.97 24.45
CA GLU A 73 9.00 1.99 23.43
C GLU A 73 9.23 2.61 22.04
N VAL A 74 8.71 3.81 21.78
CA VAL A 74 8.87 4.49 20.49
C VAL A 74 10.32 4.91 20.30
N ALA A 75 10.95 4.60 19.18
CA ALA A 75 12.32 4.95 18.90
C ALA A 75 12.52 6.48 18.84
N ASP A 76 13.63 6.97 19.39
CA ASP A 76 13.98 8.40 19.36
C ASP A 76 14.07 8.94 17.92
N LEU A 77 14.49 8.08 16.99
CA LEU A 77 14.54 8.38 15.57
C LEU A 77 13.17 8.76 15.01
N ALA A 78 12.05 8.24 15.53
CA ALA A 78 10.71 8.60 15.06
C ALA A 78 10.36 10.05 15.43
N LEU A 79 10.76 10.50 16.64
CA LEU A 79 10.60 11.89 17.08
C LEU A 79 11.47 12.83 16.25
N GLN A 80 12.73 12.45 16.00
CA GLN A 80 13.65 13.20 15.14
C GLN A 80 13.15 13.28 13.69
N ARG A 81 12.56 12.20 13.20
CA ARG A 81 11.96 12.14 11.87
C ARG A 81 10.73 13.05 11.75
N THR A 82 9.93 13.14 12.81
CA THR A 82 8.83 14.13 12.87
C THR A 82 9.37 15.56 12.83
N TYR A 83 10.44 15.86 13.57
CA TYR A 83 11.11 17.17 13.51
C TYR A 83 11.55 17.51 12.08
N GLU A 84 12.22 16.57 11.39
CA GLU A 84 12.64 16.75 10.00
C GLU A 84 11.45 17.06 9.08
N ILE A 85 10.42 16.21 9.07
CA ILE A 85 9.26 16.36 8.18
C ILE A 85 8.58 17.71 8.40
N VAL A 86 8.26 18.06 9.65
CA VAL A 86 7.51 19.27 9.98
C VAL A 86 8.30 20.53 9.64
N THR A 87 9.59 20.57 9.99
CA THR A 87 10.42 21.76 9.74
C THR A 87 10.68 22.00 8.26
N HIS A 88 10.75 20.94 7.44
CA HIS A 88 10.93 21.08 5.99
C HIS A 88 9.64 21.44 5.27
N ILE A 89 8.52 20.79 5.59
CA ILE A 89 7.22 21.08 4.96
C ILE A 89 6.80 22.54 5.22
N LEU A 90 7.05 23.07 6.42
CA LEU A 90 6.72 24.46 6.79
C LEU A 90 7.87 25.47 6.61
N ALA A 91 8.96 25.10 5.94
CA ALA A 91 10.12 25.98 5.79
C ALA A 91 9.78 27.33 5.13
N GLY A 92 8.80 27.35 4.23
CA GLY A 92 8.30 28.56 3.56
C GLY A 92 7.14 29.27 4.28
N ARG A 93 6.68 28.74 5.42
CA ARG A 93 5.49 29.19 6.18
C ARG A 93 5.71 29.25 7.70
N PRO A 94 6.66 30.07 8.18
CA PRO A 94 6.86 30.27 9.62
C PRO A 94 5.62 30.82 10.33
N ASP A 95 4.77 31.58 9.63
CA ASP A 95 3.49 32.12 10.11
C ASP A 95 2.49 31.01 10.48
N VAL A 96 2.49 29.91 9.72
CA VAL A 96 1.65 28.74 10.02
C VAL A 96 2.15 28.05 11.28
N LEU A 97 3.46 27.88 11.40
CA LEU A 97 4.09 27.27 12.57
C LEU A 97 3.80 28.08 13.85
N GLU A 98 3.99 29.40 13.80
CA GLU A 98 3.67 30.32 14.90
C GLU A 98 2.20 30.20 15.32
N ALA A 99 1.28 30.19 14.36
CA ALA A 99 -0.15 30.03 14.64
C ALA A 99 -0.52 28.66 15.25
N MET A 100 0.26 27.61 14.98
CA MET A 100 0.11 26.31 15.64
C MET A 100 0.62 26.36 17.08
N VAL A 101 1.76 27.02 17.33
CA VAL A 101 2.34 27.21 18.67
C VAL A 101 1.39 28.01 19.56
N ASP A 102 0.84 29.12 19.07
CA ASP A 102 -0.11 29.98 19.78
C ASP A 102 -1.38 29.23 20.20
N ARG A 103 -1.78 28.23 19.42
CA ARG A 103 -2.93 27.38 19.71
C ARG A 103 -2.63 26.25 20.68
N GLY A 104 -1.38 26.11 21.11
CA GLY A 104 -0.93 24.97 21.91
C GLY A 104 -1.14 23.66 21.17
N MET A 105 -0.97 23.63 19.84
CA MET A 105 -0.96 22.38 19.10
C MET A 105 0.21 21.51 19.55
N TYR A 106 -0.01 20.20 19.53
CA TYR A 106 1.00 19.20 19.81
C TYR A 106 0.74 17.98 18.94
N MET A 107 1.78 17.16 18.81
CA MET A 107 1.78 15.95 18.02
C MET A 107 2.14 14.75 18.90
N VAL A 108 1.68 13.57 18.52
CA VAL A 108 1.94 12.33 19.25
C VAL A 108 2.29 11.20 18.29
N ILE A 109 3.17 10.29 18.71
CA ILE A 109 3.54 9.13 17.90
C ILE A 109 2.90 7.88 18.49
N ILE A 110 2.21 7.13 17.63
CA ILE A 110 1.68 5.81 17.97
C ILE A 110 2.79 4.80 17.68
N GLY A 111 3.25 4.07 18.70
CA GLY A 111 4.29 3.06 18.55
C GLY A 111 3.89 1.95 17.58
N LYS A 112 4.89 1.30 16.98
CA LYS A 112 4.69 0.28 15.94
C LYS A 112 3.87 -0.93 16.42
N ASP A 113 3.90 -1.21 17.72
CA ASP A 113 3.15 -2.30 18.38
C ASP A 113 1.97 -1.78 19.23
N GLN A 114 1.68 -0.48 19.15
CA GLN A 114 0.51 0.15 19.79
C GLN A 114 -0.63 0.31 18.78
N VAL A 115 -1.86 0.37 19.27
CA VAL A 115 -3.05 0.71 18.49
C VAL A 115 -3.53 2.15 18.77
N TYR A 116 -4.42 2.68 17.93
CA TYR A 116 -4.86 4.07 18.01
C TYR A 116 -5.47 4.45 19.37
N THR A 117 -6.25 3.54 19.95
CA THR A 117 -6.89 3.76 21.26
C THR A 117 -5.97 3.56 22.45
N ASP A 118 -4.72 3.15 22.26
CA ASP A 118 -3.72 3.17 23.34
C ASP A 118 -3.31 4.60 23.69
N LEU A 119 -3.43 5.53 22.73
CA LEU A 119 -3.19 6.94 22.98
C LEU A 119 -4.15 7.48 24.05
N PRO A 120 -3.65 8.21 25.06
CA PRO A 120 -4.46 8.82 26.11
C PRO A 120 -5.68 9.60 25.59
N GLU A 121 -5.52 10.36 24.51
CA GLU A 121 -6.56 11.21 23.92
C GLU A 121 -7.68 10.41 23.26
N ASN A 122 -7.41 9.16 22.88
CA ASN A 122 -8.31 8.30 22.11
C ASN A 122 -8.82 7.07 22.88
N ARG A 123 -8.38 6.87 24.13
CA ARG A 123 -8.71 5.70 24.96
C ARG A 123 -10.20 5.45 25.20
N ASN A 124 -11.03 6.48 25.04
CA ASN A 124 -12.49 6.42 25.25
C ASN A 124 -13.27 6.42 23.92
N ALA A 125 -12.64 6.09 22.80
CA ALA A 125 -13.30 6.07 21.51
C ALA A 125 -14.45 5.05 21.47
N ARG A 126 -15.58 5.42 20.83
CA ARG A 126 -16.82 4.63 20.84
C ARG A 126 -16.78 3.32 20.05
N ASN A 127 -15.80 3.15 19.15
CA ASN A 127 -15.66 1.97 18.30
C ASN A 127 -14.16 1.62 18.14
N PRO A 128 -13.53 1.08 19.19
CA PRO A 128 -12.09 0.86 19.22
C PRO A 128 -11.64 -0.13 18.13
N ASP A 129 -12.37 -1.22 17.92
CA ASP A 129 -12.00 -2.25 16.93
C ASP A 129 -11.94 -1.66 15.52
N TYR A 130 -12.97 -0.91 15.11
CA TYR A 130 -13.01 -0.23 13.81
C TYR A 130 -11.86 0.77 13.65
N LEU A 131 -11.54 1.53 14.71
CA LEU A 131 -10.47 2.53 14.65
C LEU A 131 -9.09 1.86 14.64
N ASN A 132 -8.85 0.87 15.48
CA ASN A 132 -7.57 0.18 15.59
C ASN A 132 -7.24 -0.63 14.31
N GLU A 133 -8.26 -1.10 13.59
CA GLU A 133 -8.11 -1.75 12.30
C GLU A 133 -7.55 -0.81 11.21
N ARG A 134 -7.77 0.50 11.30
CA ARG A 134 -7.44 1.43 10.20
C ARG A 134 -6.53 2.58 10.58
N VAL A 135 -6.67 3.15 11.76
CA VAL A 135 -6.09 4.45 12.09
C VAL A 135 -4.65 4.26 12.54
N ARG A 136 -3.73 4.81 11.75
CA ARG A 136 -2.32 5.02 12.13
C ARG A 136 -1.93 6.48 12.16
N GLY A 137 -2.91 7.37 12.05
CA GLY A 137 -2.71 8.79 12.22
C GLY A 137 -4.03 9.54 12.12
N THR A 138 -4.06 10.74 12.69
CA THR A 138 -5.18 11.68 12.55
C THR A 138 -4.66 13.10 12.61
N GLY A 139 -5.11 13.94 11.68
CA GLY A 139 -4.95 15.38 11.73
C GLY A 139 -5.75 16.04 12.85
N GLY A 140 -5.26 17.17 13.36
CA GLY A 140 -5.95 17.98 14.36
C GLY A 140 -5.18 18.21 15.65
N HIS A 141 -5.90 18.18 16.77
CA HIS A 141 -5.38 18.52 18.10
C HIS A 141 -5.66 17.37 19.11
N PRO A 142 -4.67 16.48 19.36
CA PRO A 142 -3.35 16.43 18.73
C PRO A 142 -3.37 15.88 17.30
N THR A 143 -2.28 16.10 16.58
CA THR A 143 -1.98 15.34 15.36
C THR A 143 -1.24 14.07 15.74
N SER A 144 -1.53 12.93 15.11
CA SER A 144 -0.84 11.68 15.40
C SER A 144 -0.35 10.95 14.16
N PHE A 145 0.75 10.20 14.30
CA PHE A 145 1.35 9.39 13.22
C PHE A 145 1.87 8.05 13.76
N GLY A 146 1.92 7.03 12.91
CA GLY A 146 2.47 5.72 13.24
C GLY A 146 3.99 5.72 13.13
N GLU A 147 4.66 5.17 14.15
CA GLU A 147 6.11 4.98 14.20
C GLU A 147 6.61 4.18 12.99
N GLU A 148 5.92 3.10 12.63
CA GLU A 148 6.28 2.25 11.51
C GLU A 148 6.30 3.00 10.18
N ASN A 149 5.39 3.97 10.00
CA ASN A 149 5.34 4.78 8.80
C ASN A 149 6.44 5.86 8.78
N LEU A 150 6.66 6.53 9.92
CA LEU A 150 7.76 7.49 10.08
C LEU A 150 9.11 6.85 9.76
N LEU A 151 9.32 5.62 10.23
CA LEU A 151 10.59 4.90 10.11
C LEU A 151 10.68 4.01 8.86
N SER A 152 9.64 3.98 8.04
CA SER A 152 9.56 3.10 6.85
C SER A 152 9.82 1.64 7.22
N LEU A 153 9.23 1.14 8.31
CA LEU A 153 9.41 -0.25 8.75
C LEU A 153 8.62 -1.22 7.86
N PRO A 154 9.08 -2.48 7.69
CA PRO A 154 8.43 -3.43 6.77
C PRO A 154 7.03 -3.88 7.23
N VAL A 155 6.73 -3.63 8.50
CA VAL A 155 5.41 -3.82 9.12
C VAL A 155 4.48 -2.61 9.01
N ASP A 156 4.76 -1.69 8.09
CA ASP A 156 3.89 -0.57 7.78
C ASP A 156 2.74 -1.00 6.83
N ARG A 157 1.52 -0.69 7.23
CA ARG A 157 0.30 -0.90 6.42
C ARG A 157 0.18 0.12 5.29
N TYR A 158 0.90 1.22 5.44
CA TYR A 158 0.91 2.41 4.60
C TYR A 158 2.26 2.61 3.92
N ASP A 159 2.96 1.50 3.64
CA ASP A 159 4.36 1.42 3.17
C ASP A 159 4.68 2.13 1.83
N ASP A 160 3.68 2.59 1.11
CA ASP A 160 3.76 3.33 -0.15
C ASP A 160 3.19 4.76 -0.05
N GLU A 161 2.93 5.27 1.16
CA GLU A 161 2.58 6.68 1.43
C GLU A 161 3.14 7.22 2.76
N SER A 162 3.18 8.54 2.93
CA SER A 162 3.47 9.13 4.24
C SER A 162 2.18 9.59 4.94
N ILE A 163 1.77 8.84 5.96
CA ILE A 163 0.70 9.24 6.90
C ILE A 163 1.11 10.51 7.63
N ALA A 164 2.39 10.67 7.96
CA ALA A 164 2.88 11.89 8.59
C ALA A 164 2.62 13.14 7.76
N VAL A 165 2.91 13.11 6.46
CA VAL A 165 2.61 14.22 5.56
C VAL A 165 1.10 14.43 5.42
N HIS A 166 0.32 13.37 5.22
CA HIS A 166 -1.13 13.46 5.06
C HIS A 166 -1.80 14.14 6.26
N GLU A 167 -1.59 13.58 7.46
CA GLU A 167 -2.29 14.02 8.67
C GLU A 167 -1.80 15.40 9.12
N PHE A 168 -0.52 15.72 8.88
CA PHE A 168 -0.04 17.07 9.16
C PHE A 168 -0.62 18.10 8.18
N CYS A 169 -0.91 17.71 6.93
CA CYS A 169 -1.62 18.59 5.99
C CYS A 169 -3.03 18.93 6.45
N HIS A 170 -3.76 18.01 7.10
CA HIS A 170 -5.06 18.32 7.73
C HIS A 170 -4.90 19.39 8.83
N THR A 171 -3.84 19.29 9.63
CA THR A 171 -3.49 20.28 10.66
C THR A 171 -3.11 21.64 10.06
N ILE A 172 -2.38 21.65 8.95
CA ILE A 172 -2.04 22.86 8.19
C ILE A 172 -3.31 23.48 7.58
N ASP A 173 -4.18 22.69 6.96
CA ASP A 173 -5.46 23.15 6.38
C ASP A 173 -6.34 23.84 7.44
N SER A 174 -6.46 23.23 8.63
CA SER A 174 -7.19 23.80 9.76
C SER A 174 -6.57 25.12 10.24
N THR A 175 -5.25 25.21 10.24
CA THR A 175 -4.51 26.42 10.66
C THR A 175 -4.67 27.54 9.63
N LEU A 176 -4.47 27.24 8.35
CA LEU A 176 -4.63 28.17 7.23
C LEU A 176 -6.05 28.75 7.15
N THR A 177 -7.07 27.92 7.37
CA THR A 177 -8.47 28.35 7.44
C THR A 177 -8.70 29.49 8.43
N ARG A 178 -7.83 29.62 9.44
CA ARG A 178 -7.98 30.61 10.51
C ARG A 178 -7.09 31.84 10.33
N ILE A 179 -5.93 31.70 9.69
CA ILE A 179 -4.97 32.82 9.51
C ILE A 179 -5.05 33.45 8.11
N ASP A 180 -5.62 32.73 7.15
CA ASP A 180 -5.84 33.21 5.79
C ASP A 180 -7.33 33.07 5.42
N PRO A 181 -8.09 34.17 5.44
CA PRO A 181 -9.52 34.17 5.12
C PRO A 181 -9.85 33.66 3.71
N ALA A 182 -8.91 33.73 2.76
CA ALA A 182 -9.11 33.28 1.38
C ALA A 182 -8.74 31.81 1.16
N TRP A 183 -8.13 31.14 2.16
CA TRP A 183 -7.65 29.77 2.02
C TRP A 183 -8.74 28.78 1.61
N ARG A 184 -9.89 28.82 2.30
CA ARG A 184 -11.02 27.93 2.04
C ARG A 184 -11.52 28.06 0.61
N ASP A 185 -11.70 29.29 0.13
CA ASP A 185 -12.19 29.54 -1.23
C ASP A 185 -11.22 29.03 -2.29
N ARG A 186 -9.90 29.21 -2.08
CA ARG A 186 -8.87 28.69 -2.99
C ARG A 186 -8.88 27.16 -3.06
N LYS A 187 -8.94 26.51 -1.89
CA LYS A 187 -9.01 25.04 -1.79
C LYS A 187 -10.29 24.49 -2.43
N ASP A 188 -11.45 25.06 -2.11
CA ASP A 188 -12.74 24.63 -2.63
C ASP A 188 -12.88 24.88 -4.15
N ALA A 189 -12.23 25.91 -4.67
CA ALA A 189 -12.16 26.15 -6.12
C ALA A 189 -11.32 25.09 -6.84
N ALA A 190 -10.13 24.76 -6.32
CA ALA A 190 -9.27 23.70 -6.88
C ALA A 190 -9.96 22.33 -6.83
N TYR A 191 -10.55 21.99 -5.68
CA TYR A 191 -11.33 20.77 -5.49
C TYR A 191 -12.48 20.65 -6.49
N ARG A 192 -13.32 21.69 -6.63
CA ARG A 192 -14.41 21.70 -7.62
C ARG A 192 -13.90 21.58 -9.05
N ASN A 193 -12.78 22.20 -9.39
CA ASN A 193 -12.15 22.01 -10.70
C ASN A 193 -11.74 20.55 -10.94
N ALA A 194 -11.15 19.88 -9.94
CA ALA A 194 -10.79 18.46 -10.04
C ALA A 194 -12.03 17.57 -10.23
N VAL A 195 -13.07 17.78 -9.41
CA VAL A 195 -14.38 17.08 -9.52
C VAL A 195 -14.99 17.27 -10.91
N ASN A 196 -15.07 18.50 -11.41
CA ASN A 196 -15.70 18.82 -12.70
C ASN A 196 -14.95 18.20 -13.89
N LYS A 197 -13.64 18.00 -13.77
CA LYS A 197 -12.81 17.33 -14.77
C LYS A 197 -12.82 15.79 -14.65
N GLY A 198 -13.50 15.25 -13.63
CA GLY A 198 -13.49 13.82 -13.33
C GLY A 198 -12.12 13.30 -12.85
N LEU A 199 -11.25 14.19 -12.35
CA LEU A 199 -9.98 13.79 -11.77
C LEU A 199 -10.22 13.05 -10.45
N TYR A 200 -9.36 12.07 -10.14
CA TYR A 200 -9.43 11.29 -8.90
C TYR A 200 -10.80 10.61 -8.68
N LYS A 201 -11.53 10.32 -9.77
CA LYS A 201 -12.82 9.67 -9.69
C LYS A 201 -12.69 8.33 -8.95
N ASP A 202 -13.57 8.12 -7.99
CA ASP A 202 -13.63 6.94 -7.14
C ASP A 202 -12.37 6.72 -6.28
N THR A 203 -11.64 7.77 -5.91
CA THR A 203 -10.52 7.69 -4.95
C THR A 203 -10.90 8.35 -3.61
N TYR A 204 -10.00 8.26 -2.63
CA TYR A 204 -10.11 8.90 -1.33
C TYR A 204 -10.02 10.42 -1.43
N ALA A 205 -9.09 10.94 -2.26
CA ALA A 205 -8.90 12.37 -2.51
C ALA A 205 -10.18 13.14 -2.85
N ILE A 206 -11.12 12.53 -3.59
CA ILE A 206 -12.34 13.24 -3.98
C ILE A 206 -13.44 13.26 -2.91
N GLY A 207 -13.23 12.57 -1.79
CA GLY A 207 -14.21 12.44 -0.71
C GLY A 207 -14.65 13.78 -0.11
N ASN A 208 -13.71 14.72 0.04
CA ASN A 208 -13.99 16.12 0.37
C ASN A 208 -12.76 17.01 0.05
N ALA A 209 -12.92 18.33 0.15
CA ALA A 209 -11.87 19.29 -0.19
C ALA A 209 -10.62 19.21 0.72
N SER A 210 -10.75 18.73 1.96
CA SER A 210 -9.61 18.56 2.87
C SER A 210 -8.79 17.30 2.54
N GLU A 211 -9.43 16.16 2.27
CA GLU A 211 -8.71 14.96 1.77
C GLU A 211 -8.04 15.26 0.43
N TYR A 212 -8.74 15.97 -0.46
CA TYR A 212 -8.18 16.40 -1.74
C TYR A 212 -6.86 17.15 -1.54
N PHE A 213 -6.83 18.15 -0.64
CA PHE A 213 -5.63 18.92 -0.35
C PHE A 213 -4.50 18.05 0.23
N CYS A 214 -4.80 17.14 1.15
CA CYS A 214 -3.79 16.29 1.79
C CYS A 214 -3.17 15.29 0.81
N GLU A 215 -3.98 14.67 -0.04
CA GLU A 215 -3.54 13.70 -1.06
C GLU A 215 -2.67 14.37 -2.14
N ILE A 216 -3.08 15.52 -2.65
CA ILE A 216 -2.26 16.26 -3.63
C ILE A 216 -0.99 16.82 -2.99
N ALA A 217 -0.99 17.13 -1.69
CA ALA A 217 0.21 17.53 -0.96
C ALA A 217 1.18 16.35 -0.81
N GLN A 218 0.71 15.14 -0.48
CA GLN A 218 1.54 13.94 -0.50
C GLN A 218 2.16 13.73 -1.89
N ALA A 219 1.39 13.91 -2.97
CA ALA A 219 1.91 13.78 -4.33
C ALA A 219 2.96 14.86 -4.63
N TYR A 220 2.73 16.10 -4.18
CA TYR A 220 3.71 17.19 -4.29
C TYR A 220 5.01 16.90 -3.53
N PHE A 221 4.98 16.13 -2.46
CA PHE A 221 6.17 15.73 -1.71
C PHE A 221 6.69 14.33 -2.06
N ASP A 222 6.20 13.71 -3.15
CA ASP A 222 6.60 12.37 -3.64
C ASP A 222 6.36 11.22 -2.65
N CYS A 223 5.31 11.31 -1.84
CA CYS A 223 4.94 10.31 -0.84
C CYS A 223 3.46 9.93 -0.88
N ASN A 224 2.84 10.00 -2.06
CA ASN A 224 1.46 9.54 -2.25
C ASN A 224 1.39 8.13 -2.83
N ARG A 225 0.50 7.33 -2.26
CA ARG A 225 0.15 5.98 -2.71
C ARG A 225 -0.65 6.05 -4.00
N VAL A 226 -0.50 5.03 -4.85
CA VAL A 226 -1.13 5.01 -6.19
C VAL A 226 -1.75 3.66 -6.54
N ASN A 227 -2.68 3.70 -7.51
CA ASN A 227 -3.20 2.57 -8.26
C ASN A 227 -3.77 1.42 -7.41
N ASN A 228 -4.66 1.76 -6.47
CA ASN A 228 -5.39 0.77 -5.68
C ASN A 228 -6.86 1.17 -5.45
N TRP A 229 -7.60 0.41 -4.64
CA TRP A 229 -9.04 0.53 -4.42
C TRP A 229 -9.53 1.93 -4.05
N ASN A 230 -8.68 2.75 -3.43
CA ASN A 230 -9.00 4.11 -3.03
C ASN A 230 -7.96 5.16 -3.45
N HIS A 231 -6.92 4.82 -4.22
CA HIS A 231 -5.91 5.80 -4.68
C HIS A 231 -5.83 5.92 -6.21
N GLY A 232 -5.55 7.15 -6.65
CA GLY A 232 -5.44 7.53 -8.06
C GLY A 232 -4.08 7.15 -8.69
N PRO A 233 -3.80 7.63 -9.91
CA PRO A 233 -2.61 7.23 -10.66
C PRO A 233 -1.36 8.06 -10.39
N ILE A 234 -1.44 9.11 -9.56
CA ILE A 234 -0.34 10.06 -9.36
C ILE A 234 0.24 9.98 -7.94
N GLY A 235 1.56 9.84 -7.88
CA GLY A 235 2.35 9.70 -6.65
C GLY A 235 3.41 10.78 -6.47
N ARG A 236 3.72 11.53 -7.53
CA ARG A 236 4.86 12.46 -7.61
C ARG A 236 4.48 13.87 -8.07
N ARG A 237 5.29 14.86 -7.71
CA ARG A 237 5.05 16.28 -7.97
C ARG A 237 4.89 16.58 -9.46
N GLU A 238 5.71 15.95 -10.27
CA GLU A 238 5.75 16.11 -11.73
C GLU A 238 4.48 15.55 -12.35
N GLN A 239 3.99 14.42 -11.83
CA GLN A 239 2.72 13.83 -12.26
C GLN A 239 1.55 14.73 -11.85
N LEU A 240 1.56 15.27 -10.62
CA LEU A 240 0.55 16.22 -10.15
C LEU A 240 0.48 17.46 -11.06
N LYS A 241 1.63 18.03 -11.42
CA LYS A 241 1.70 19.21 -12.30
C LYS A 241 1.05 18.98 -13.67
N ILE A 242 1.11 17.76 -14.20
CA ILE A 242 0.52 17.39 -15.49
C ILE A 242 -0.96 17.02 -15.32
N TYR A 243 -1.29 16.20 -14.33
CA TYR A 243 -2.61 15.62 -14.12
C TYR A 243 -3.61 16.62 -13.53
N ASP A 244 -3.18 17.42 -12.54
CA ASP A 244 -3.97 18.46 -11.90
C ASP A 244 -3.16 19.75 -11.67
N PRO A 245 -2.96 20.57 -12.72
CA PRO A 245 -2.21 21.81 -12.61
C PRO A 245 -2.78 22.80 -11.58
N ALA A 246 -4.10 22.79 -11.35
CA ALA A 246 -4.73 23.67 -10.36
C ALA A 246 -4.42 23.21 -8.93
N GLY A 247 -4.48 21.90 -8.68
CA GLY A 247 -4.03 21.29 -7.42
C GLY A 247 -2.54 21.53 -7.17
N TYR A 248 -1.70 21.38 -8.19
CA TYR A 248 -0.27 21.72 -8.10
C TYR A 248 -0.04 23.16 -7.64
N GLU A 249 -0.71 24.15 -8.25
CA GLU A 249 -0.56 25.56 -7.87
C GLU A 249 -1.14 25.87 -6.49
N LEU A 250 -2.23 25.20 -6.09
CA LEU A 250 -2.76 25.30 -4.72
C LEU A 250 -1.68 24.88 -3.71
N VAL A 251 -1.07 23.71 -3.88
CA VAL A 251 -0.05 23.20 -2.98
C VAL A 251 1.20 24.08 -2.98
N ARG A 252 1.71 24.40 -4.18
CA ARG A 252 2.90 25.25 -4.35
C ARG A 252 2.74 26.60 -3.64
N SER A 253 1.57 27.23 -3.77
CA SER A 253 1.29 28.51 -3.12
C SER A 253 0.98 28.39 -1.62
N ALA A 254 0.43 27.25 -1.17
CA ALA A 254 0.18 27.00 0.25
C ALA A 254 1.48 26.86 1.05
N PHE A 255 2.44 26.08 0.55
CA PHE A 255 3.72 25.83 1.23
C PHE A 255 4.79 26.89 0.94
N ASN A 256 4.70 27.58 -0.19
CA ASN A 256 5.55 28.73 -0.53
C ASN A 256 7.06 28.48 -0.34
N LEU A 257 7.53 27.27 -0.67
CA LEU A 257 8.92 26.90 -0.52
C LEU A 257 9.79 27.64 -1.56
N GLY A 258 10.86 28.28 -1.09
CA GLY A 258 11.88 28.85 -1.97
C GLY A 258 12.74 27.76 -2.63
N PRO A 259 13.54 28.09 -3.67
CA PRO A 259 14.38 27.09 -4.36
C PRO A 259 15.37 26.35 -3.45
N GLY A 260 15.87 26.99 -2.40
CA GLY A 260 16.76 26.37 -1.41
C GLY A 260 16.05 25.55 -0.32
N GLN A 261 14.72 25.53 -0.35
CA GLN A 261 13.85 24.82 0.59
C GLN A 261 12.99 23.78 -0.15
N ASP A 262 13.34 23.46 -1.40
CA ASP A 262 12.59 22.53 -2.22
C ASP A 262 12.75 21.09 -1.73
N TRP A 263 11.93 20.73 -0.74
CA TRP A 263 11.99 19.45 -0.07
C TRP A 263 11.13 18.39 -0.77
N ARG A 264 11.60 17.14 -0.73
CA ARG A 264 10.87 15.94 -1.14
C ARG A 264 11.00 14.89 -0.04
N TYR A 265 9.97 14.09 0.15
CA TYR A 265 9.99 13.03 1.14
C TYR A 265 11.07 12.02 0.77
N ASN A 266 11.98 11.75 1.70
CA ASN A 266 13.03 10.75 1.52
C ASN A 266 12.75 9.52 2.40
N TRP A 267 12.49 8.37 1.80
CA TRP A 267 12.28 7.13 2.53
C TRP A 267 13.54 6.70 3.29
N LEU A 268 13.39 6.20 4.52
CA LEU A 268 14.55 5.72 5.30
C LEU A 268 15.06 4.37 4.80
N GLN A 269 14.20 3.59 4.16
CA GLN A 269 14.51 2.34 3.49
C GLN A 269 13.49 2.08 2.37
N SER A 270 13.86 1.22 1.42
CA SER A 270 12.93 0.78 0.38
C SER A 270 11.89 -0.17 0.97
N LEU A 271 10.62 0.03 0.60
CA LEU A 271 9.51 -0.87 0.94
C LEU A 271 8.73 -1.27 -0.32
N PRO A 272 8.12 -2.47 -0.33
CA PRO A 272 8.28 -3.53 0.67
C PRO A 272 9.72 -4.09 0.67
N ASN A 273 10.13 -4.75 1.76
CA ASN A 273 11.39 -5.49 1.83
C ASN A 273 11.20 -6.81 2.60
N VAL A 274 12.30 -7.57 2.78
CA VAL A 274 12.31 -8.85 3.50
C VAL A 274 13.05 -8.68 4.82
N GLU A 275 12.43 -9.12 5.90
CA GLU A 275 13.03 -9.12 7.25
C GLU A 275 12.83 -10.47 7.95
N THR A 276 13.39 -10.62 9.15
CA THR A 276 13.06 -11.75 10.03
C THR A 276 11.62 -11.59 10.55
N PRO A 277 10.82 -12.68 10.64
CA PRO A 277 9.45 -12.60 11.15
C PRO A 277 9.36 -11.84 12.50
N PRO A 278 8.59 -10.74 12.55
CA PRO A 278 8.45 -9.99 13.79
C PRO A 278 7.70 -10.81 14.85
N ALA A 279 8.16 -10.74 16.11
CA ALA A 279 7.66 -11.58 17.20
C ALA A 279 6.13 -11.50 17.41
N ARG A 280 5.52 -10.34 17.14
CA ARG A 280 4.08 -10.11 17.28
C ARG A 280 3.20 -11.00 16.39
N PHE A 281 3.75 -11.58 15.33
CA PHE A 281 3.03 -12.45 14.41
C PHE A 281 3.04 -13.92 14.83
N ASP A 282 3.76 -14.29 15.91
CA ASP A 282 3.86 -15.67 16.43
C ASP A 282 4.15 -16.71 15.33
N ILE A 283 5.13 -16.39 14.47
CA ILE A 283 5.52 -17.23 13.34
C ILE A 283 6.47 -18.33 13.82
N ASP A 284 6.24 -19.56 13.33
CA ASP A 284 7.11 -20.70 13.64
C ASP A 284 8.58 -20.39 13.27
N PRO A 285 9.55 -20.65 14.18
CA PRO A 285 10.97 -20.35 13.96
C PRO A 285 11.61 -21.02 12.74
N TYR A 286 10.94 -22.02 12.14
CA TYR A 286 11.33 -22.54 10.83
C TYR A 286 11.41 -21.43 9.78
N TYR A 287 10.46 -20.49 9.78
CA TYR A 287 10.46 -19.38 8.85
C TYR A 287 11.43 -18.30 9.34
N THR A 288 12.40 -17.95 8.49
CA THR A 288 13.42 -16.95 8.82
C THR A 288 13.27 -15.69 8.00
N LYS A 289 12.34 -15.67 7.04
CA LYS A 289 12.06 -14.55 6.14
C LYS A 289 10.58 -14.21 6.14
N PHE A 290 10.29 -12.92 6.13
CA PHE A 290 8.97 -12.33 6.19
C PHE A 290 8.90 -11.10 5.27
N THR A 291 7.80 -10.95 4.56
CA THR A 291 7.42 -9.70 3.92
C THR A 291 5.90 -9.53 3.99
N TRP A 292 5.42 -8.29 3.98
CA TRP A 292 4.02 -7.97 4.20
C TRP A 292 3.38 -7.37 2.95
N ALA A 293 2.48 -8.11 2.31
CA ALA A 293 1.83 -7.73 1.07
C ALA A 293 0.48 -7.08 1.36
N ARG A 294 0.48 -5.78 1.68
CA ARG A 294 -0.73 -5.06 2.16
C ARG A 294 -1.43 -5.84 3.27
N GLU A 295 -0.70 -6.07 4.35
CA GLU A 295 -1.13 -6.84 5.51
C GLU A 295 -1.23 -8.37 5.35
N PHE A 296 -1.06 -8.91 4.14
CA PHE A 296 -1.01 -10.36 3.94
C PHE A 296 0.40 -10.91 4.18
N THR A 297 0.50 -11.96 4.99
CA THR A 297 1.78 -12.55 5.42
C THR A 297 2.37 -13.45 4.35
N VAL A 298 3.59 -13.12 3.91
CA VAL A 298 4.41 -13.94 3.00
C VAL A 298 5.66 -14.37 3.74
N LEU A 299 5.94 -15.67 3.74
CA LEU A 299 7.01 -16.31 4.50
C LEU A 299 7.97 -17.08 3.60
N GLY A 300 9.17 -17.27 4.09
CA GLY A 300 10.15 -18.18 3.50
C GLY A 300 11.24 -18.54 4.51
N ARG A 301 12.10 -19.48 4.11
CA ARG A 301 13.32 -19.81 4.84
C ARG A 301 14.52 -19.80 3.91
N GLN A 302 14.56 -20.71 2.93
CA GLN A 302 15.67 -20.77 1.96
C GLN A 302 15.37 -20.07 0.64
N ALA A 303 14.10 -19.69 0.37
CA ALA A 303 13.75 -18.86 -0.79
C ALA A 303 14.51 -17.51 -0.79
N GLY A 304 14.89 -17.05 -1.98
CA GLY A 304 15.56 -15.76 -2.15
C GLY A 304 14.64 -14.57 -1.85
N ASP A 305 15.22 -13.43 -1.43
CA ASP A 305 14.44 -12.22 -1.11
C ASP A 305 13.71 -11.69 -2.35
N GLU A 306 14.32 -11.82 -3.52
CA GLU A 306 13.71 -11.49 -4.82
C GLU A 306 12.40 -12.27 -5.04
N ALA A 307 12.36 -13.56 -4.71
CA ALA A 307 11.17 -14.38 -4.86
C ALA A 307 10.06 -13.94 -3.89
N LEU A 308 10.39 -13.66 -2.64
CA LEU A 308 9.42 -13.14 -1.67
C LEU A 308 8.86 -11.79 -2.11
N LEU A 309 9.70 -10.88 -2.60
CA LEU A 309 9.27 -9.56 -3.08
C LEU A 309 8.45 -9.64 -4.37
N LYS A 310 8.78 -10.56 -5.27
CA LYS A 310 7.97 -10.82 -6.47
C LYS A 310 6.61 -11.40 -6.13
N ALA A 311 6.54 -12.33 -5.17
CA ALA A 311 5.28 -12.84 -4.66
C ALA A 311 4.46 -11.72 -3.98
N ASN A 312 5.10 -10.88 -3.17
CA ASN A 312 4.48 -9.71 -2.55
C ASN A 312 3.89 -8.76 -3.60
N ASP A 313 4.68 -8.31 -4.59
CA ASP A 313 4.21 -7.44 -5.67
C ASP A 313 3.03 -8.07 -6.44
N THR A 314 3.11 -9.37 -6.74
CA THR A 314 2.04 -10.11 -7.43
C THR A 314 0.74 -10.09 -6.63
N ILE A 315 0.79 -10.31 -5.31
CA ILE A 315 -0.38 -10.23 -4.42
C ILE A 315 -0.93 -8.81 -4.38
N ARG A 316 -0.06 -7.81 -4.17
CA ARG A 316 -0.46 -6.38 -4.11
C ARG A 316 -1.19 -5.95 -5.38
N ARG A 317 -0.73 -6.43 -6.54
CA ARG A 317 -1.32 -6.12 -7.84
C ARG A 317 -2.61 -6.91 -8.03
N MET A 318 -2.60 -8.23 -7.89
CA MET A 318 -3.80 -9.06 -8.02
C MET A 318 -4.98 -8.51 -7.21
N PHE A 319 -4.74 -8.02 -5.98
CA PHE A 319 -5.76 -7.43 -5.11
C PHE A 319 -5.79 -5.90 -5.06
N ALA A 320 -5.15 -5.20 -6.01
CA ALA A 320 -5.04 -3.75 -6.01
C ALA A 320 -6.40 -3.05 -5.85
N TYR A 321 -7.45 -3.58 -6.51
CA TYR A 321 -8.81 -3.03 -6.48
C TYR A 321 -9.82 -3.89 -5.69
N ARG A 322 -9.35 -4.96 -5.03
CA ARG A 322 -10.17 -5.92 -4.26
C ARG A 322 -9.55 -6.26 -2.92
N HIS A 323 -9.16 -5.22 -2.19
CA HIS A 323 -8.59 -5.38 -0.85
C HIS A 323 -9.60 -5.97 0.14
N ASP A 324 -10.91 -5.82 -0.10
CA ASP A 324 -11.97 -6.55 0.62
C ASP A 324 -11.81 -8.07 0.55
N ILE A 325 -11.39 -8.61 -0.60
CA ILE A 325 -11.09 -10.03 -0.74
C ILE A 325 -9.81 -10.38 0.01
N LEU A 326 -8.73 -9.59 -0.14
CA LEU A 326 -7.46 -9.85 0.56
C LEU A 326 -7.63 -9.82 2.09
N LYS A 327 -8.40 -8.88 2.63
CA LYS A 327 -8.76 -8.83 4.05
C LYS A 327 -9.46 -10.09 4.53
N ALA A 328 -10.17 -10.74 3.64
CA ALA A 328 -10.84 -11.99 3.94
C ALA A 328 -9.89 -13.19 4.05
N PHE A 329 -8.76 -13.17 3.33
CA PHE A 329 -7.66 -14.11 3.55
C PHE A 329 -6.95 -13.82 4.87
N ILE A 330 -6.68 -12.53 5.15
CA ILE A 330 -6.02 -12.08 6.37
C ILE A 330 -6.84 -12.48 7.61
N ALA A 331 -8.15 -12.25 7.58
CA ALA A 331 -9.07 -12.60 8.66
C ALA A 331 -9.19 -14.12 8.89
N ASP A 332 -8.98 -14.93 7.85
CA ASP A 332 -8.91 -16.39 8.00
C ASP A 332 -7.62 -16.85 8.69
N GLY A 333 -6.56 -16.04 8.65
CA GLY A 333 -5.21 -16.40 9.06
C GLY A 333 -4.42 -17.11 7.96
N ALA A 334 -4.86 -17.00 6.70
CA ALA A 334 -4.16 -17.57 5.57
C ALA A 334 -2.80 -16.88 5.35
N LYS A 335 -1.80 -17.65 4.93
CA LYS A 335 -0.45 -17.17 4.62
C LYS A 335 0.11 -17.82 3.37
N LEU A 336 1.03 -17.14 2.69
CA LEU A 336 1.78 -17.69 1.56
C LEU A 336 3.19 -18.06 2.03
N VAL A 337 3.64 -19.26 1.69
CA VAL A 337 5.04 -19.69 1.81
C VAL A 337 5.65 -19.81 0.43
N VAL A 338 6.82 -19.22 0.27
CA VAL A 338 7.67 -19.44 -0.91
C VAL A 338 8.74 -20.46 -0.53
N LEU A 339 8.73 -21.62 -1.19
CA LEU A 339 9.70 -22.69 -0.96
C LEU A 339 11.03 -22.38 -1.63
N GLY A 340 12.13 -22.57 -0.89
CA GLY A 340 13.47 -22.64 -1.45
C GLY A 340 13.69 -23.89 -2.31
N PRO A 341 14.79 -23.97 -3.08
CA PRO A 341 14.98 -25.03 -4.09
C PRO A 341 15.09 -26.41 -3.43
N GLU A 342 15.70 -26.45 -2.24
CA GLU A 342 15.95 -27.67 -1.47
C GLU A 342 14.87 -27.92 -0.39
N GLU A 343 13.78 -27.15 -0.40
CA GLU A 343 12.67 -27.29 0.55
C GLU A 343 11.50 -28.05 -0.10
N SER A 344 10.79 -28.84 0.69
CA SER A 344 9.61 -29.62 0.30
C SER A 344 8.41 -29.29 1.18
N LEU A 345 7.20 -29.67 0.75
CA LEU A 345 5.98 -29.50 1.57
C LEU A 345 6.09 -30.21 2.94
N SER A 346 6.77 -31.36 3.00
CA SER A 346 6.99 -32.10 4.25
C SER A 346 7.89 -31.40 5.26
N ASP A 347 8.69 -30.41 4.85
CA ASP A 347 9.54 -29.63 5.76
C ASP A 347 8.75 -28.60 6.55
N LEU A 348 7.56 -28.23 6.06
CA LEU A 348 6.75 -27.15 6.63
C LEU A 348 6.16 -27.54 8.00
N PRO A 349 6.23 -26.66 9.01
CA PRO A 349 5.69 -26.92 10.34
C PRO A 349 4.21 -27.35 10.36
N GLU A 350 3.39 -26.80 9.47
CA GLU A 350 1.96 -27.07 9.34
C GLU A 350 1.69 -28.51 8.90
N TYR A 351 2.59 -29.09 8.10
CA TYR A 351 2.48 -30.45 7.58
C TYR A 351 2.82 -31.54 8.60
N LYS A 352 3.53 -31.19 9.68
CA LYS A 352 3.83 -32.13 10.77
C LYS A 352 2.57 -32.67 11.48
N LYS A 353 1.43 -31.99 11.29
CA LYS A 353 0.14 -32.37 11.88
C LYS A 353 -0.76 -33.14 10.91
N VAL A 354 -0.34 -33.31 9.66
CA VAL A 354 -1.10 -33.99 8.59
C VAL A 354 -0.64 -35.45 8.48
N PRO A 355 -1.54 -36.43 8.30
CA PRO A 355 -1.15 -37.83 8.09
C PRO A 355 -0.22 -38.00 6.88
N ALA A 356 0.92 -38.68 7.06
CA ALA A 356 1.97 -38.80 6.04
C ALA A 356 1.47 -39.38 4.69
N GLU A 357 0.44 -40.23 4.72
CA GLU A 357 -0.16 -40.88 3.54
C GLU A 357 -0.93 -39.91 2.63
N SER A 358 -1.18 -38.67 3.07
CA SER A 358 -1.89 -37.62 2.31
C SER A 358 -0.98 -36.56 1.69
N ILE A 359 0.35 -36.75 1.76
CA ILE A 359 1.33 -35.76 1.30
C ILE A 359 1.91 -36.20 -0.05
N ASP A 360 1.65 -35.41 -1.10
CA ASP A 360 2.41 -35.52 -2.34
C ASP A 360 3.80 -34.93 -2.13
N HIS A 361 4.78 -35.81 -1.88
CA HIS A 361 6.17 -35.42 -1.65
C HIS A 361 6.87 -34.85 -2.89
N THR A 362 6.24 -34.92 -4.07
CA THR A 362 6.79 -34.36 -5.32
C THR A 362 6.23 -32.99 -5.65
N ALA A 363 5.11 -32.60 -5.05
CA ALA A 363 4.51 -31.29 -5.23
C ALA A 363 5.36 -30.20 -4.57
N ARG A 364 5.63 -29.12 -5.31
CA ARG A 364 6.35 -27.91 -4.84
C ARG A 364 5.43 -26.70 -4.67
N PHE A 365 4.12 -26.92 -4.75
CA PHE A 365 3.10 -25.92 -4.49
C PHE A 365 1.90 -26.57 -3.82
N LEU A 366 1.07 -25.76 -3.16
CA LEU A 366 -0.09 -26.21 -2.42
C LEU A 366 -1.24 -25.22 -2.58
N ASP A 367 -2.39 -25.75 -2.94
CA ASP A 367 -3.65 -25.03 -2.90
C ASP A 367 -4.20 -24.89 -1.48
N TYR A 368 -4.93 -23.81 -1.25
CA TYR A 368 -5.56 -23.56 0.04
C TYR A 368 -6.50 -24.68 0.47
N SER A 369 -6.40 -25.05 1.73
CA SER A 369 -7.38 -25.87 2.45
C SER A 369 -7.77 -25.18 3.76
N PRO A 370 -9.04 -25.24 4.19
CA PRO A 370 -9.46 -24.67 5.48
C PRO A 370 -8.74 -25.26 6.69
N GLU A 371 -8.24 -26.50 6.58
CA GLU A 371 -7.56 -27.22 7.65
C GLU A 371 -6.14 -26.69 7.91
N ILE A 372 -5.40 -26.37 6.84
CA ILE A 372 -3.99 -25.96 6.92
C ILE A 372 -3.85 -24.43 6.85
N LYS A 373 -4.77 -23.76 6.12
CA LYS A 373 -4.77 -22.31 5.89
C LYS A 373 -3.45 -21.79 5.31
N LEU A 374 -2.85 -22.61 4.47
CA LEU A 374 -1.53 -22.37 3.91
C LEU A 374 -1.59 -22.45 2.39
N LEU A 375 -1.00 -21.46 1.75
CA LEU A 375 -0.70 -21.44 0.33
C LEU A 375 0.81 -21.65 0.18
N VAL A 376 1.22 -22.49 -0.76
CA VAL A 376 2.65 -22.72 -1.00
C VAL A 376 2.94 -22.59 -2.49
N VAL A 377 4.04 -21.91 -2.81
CA VAL A 377 4.54 -21.78 -4.19
C VAL A 377 6.04 -22.04 -4.24
N ASP A 378 6.51 -22.48 -5.39
CA ASP A 378 7.92 -22.70 -5.65
C ASP A 378 8.60 -21.40 -6.09
N GLN A 379 9.76 -21.06 -5.52
CA GLN A 379 10.45 -19.84 -5.93
C GLN A 379 10.85 -19.87 -7.40
N GLU A 380 11.16 -21.05 -7.96
CA GLU A 380 11.57 -21.17 -9.36
C GLU A 380 10.43 -20.70 -10.27
N ASN A 381 9.19 -21.10 -9.97
CA ASN A 381 8.01 -20.60 -10.69
C ASN A 381 7.75 -19.10 -10.45
N VAL A 382 7.94 -18.62 -9.22
CA VAL A 382 7.76 -17.19 -8.90
C VAL A 382 8.73 -16.30 -9.71
N LEU A 383 9.95 -16.79 -9.96
CA LEU A 383 10.99 -16.07 -10.69
C LEU A 383 11.02 -16.39 -12.21
N ASP A 384 10.24 -17.37 -12.66
CA ASP A 384 10.25 -17.87 -14.03
C ASP A 384 9.80 -16.79 -15.04
N ASP A 385 10.33 -16.88 -16.26
CA ASP A 385 9.83 -16.12 -17.40
C ASP A 385 8.74 -16.93 -18.09
N LEU A 386 7.49 -16.49 -17.93
CA LEU A 386 6.31 -17.13 -18.53
C LEU A 386 6.34 -17.27 -20.05
N ASN A 387 7.30 -16.64 -20.74
CA ASN A 387 7.50 -16.76 -22.19
C ASN A 387 8.44 -17.90 -22.59
N GLY A 388 9.01 -18.63 -21.64
CA GLY A 388 9.83 -19.81 -21.91
C GLY A 388 8.99 -20.96 -22.51
N PRO A 389 9.58 -21.84 -23.35
CA PRO A 389 8.85 -22.95 -23.99
C PRO A 389 8.36 -24.02 -23.01
N TYR A 390 8.82 -23.99 -21.75
CA TYR A 390 8.41 -24.89 -20.67
C TYR A 390 7.79 -24.14 -19.49
N ALA A 391 7.51 -22.84 -19.65
CA ALA A 391 7.06 -22.02 -18.55
C ALA A 391 5.63 -22.37 -18.16
N THR A 392 5.45 -22.63 -16.87
CA THR A 392 4.14 -22.96 -16.27
C THR A 392 3.44 -21.68 -15.84
N GLY A 393 2.11 -21.71 -15.70
CA GLY A 393 1.38 -20.52 -15.21
C GLY A 393 1.86 -20.05 -13.83
N CYS A 394 1.66 -18.76 -13.55
CA CYS A 394 2.05 -18.16 -12.28
C CYS A 394 1.34 -18.85 -11.11
N GLN A 395 2.10 -19.57 -10.27
CA GLN A 395 1.55 -20.31 -9.14
C GLN A 395 0.90 -19.37 -8.13
N VAL A 396 1.48 -18.19 -7.88
CA VAL A 396 0.88 -17.20 -6.94
C VAL A 396 -0.54 -16.86 -7.37
N ILE A 397 -0.75 -16.48 -8.64
CA ILE A 397 -2.10 -16.14 -9.13
C ILE A 397 -3.02 -17.37 -9.08
N ARG A 398 -2.53 -18.56 -9.45
CA ARG A 398 -3.32 -19.80 -9.41
C ARG A 398 -3.82 -20.13 -8.01
N VAL A 399 -2.92 -20.20 -7.03
CA VAL A 399 -3.28 -20.62 -5.66
C VAL A 399 -4.22 -19.60 -5.02
N PHE A 400 -4.01 -18.29 -5.27
CA PHE A 400 -4.94 -17.25 -4.80
C PHE A 400 -6.29 -17.29 -5.51
N ALA A 401 -6.34 -17.57 -6.82
CA ALA A 401 -7.61 -17.67 -7.55
C ALA A 401 -8.48 -18.80 -7.00
N ARG A 402 -7.89 -19.97 -6.73
CA ARG A 402 -8.57 -21.13 -6.16
C ARG A 402 -9.01 -20.86 -4.71
N ALA A 403 -8.10 -20.33 -3.89
CA ALA A 403 -8.39 -20.00 -2.50
C ALA A 403 -9.49 -18.95 -2.34
N LEU A 404 -9.54 -17.97 -3.25
CA LEU A 404 -10.54 -16.91 -3.26
C LEU A 404 -11.95 -17.53 -3.38
N TYR A 405 -12.14 -18.52 -4.26
CA TYR A 405 -13.41 -19.24 -4.37
C TYR A 405 -13.82 -19.87 -3.03
N HIS A 406 -12.91 -20.59 -2.37
CA HIS A 406 -13.21 -21.28 -1.11
C HIS A 406 -13.46 -20.31 0.05
N LEU A 407 -12.66 -19.25 0.15
CA LEU A 407 -12.74 -18.30 1.25
C LEU A 407 -13.92 -17.36 1.12
N THR A 408 -14.25 -16.91 -0.09
CA THR A 408 -15.19 -15.80 -0.29
C THR A 408 -16.42 -16.18 -1.12
N GLY A 409 -16.28 -17.08 -2.09
CA GLY A 409 -17.34 -17.42 -3.06
C GLY A 409 -18.53 -18.17 -2.48
N THR A 410 -18.39 -18.78 -1.31
CA THR A 410 -19.43 -19.62 -0.67
C THR A 410 -20.02 -19.00 0.60
N ARG A 411 -19.62 -17.77 0.93
CA ARG A 411 -20.11 -17.08 2.13
C ARG A 411 -21.61 -16.82 2.05
N PRO A 412 -22.33 -16.80 3.19
CA PRO A 412 -23.70 -16.33 3.20
C PRO A 412 -23.76 -14.86 2.81
N VAL A 413 -24.85 -14.49 2.14
CA VAL A 413 -25.18 -13.09 1.86
C VAL A 413 -25.26 -12.34 3.19
N ASP A 414 -24.54 -11.23 3.31
CA ASP A 414 -24.73 -10.31 4.42
C ASP A 414 -25.79 -9.27 4.00
N PRO A 415 -27.01 -9.32 4.57
CA PRO A 415 -28.08 -8.41 4.20
C PRO A 415 -27.77 -6.96 4.59
N ASN A 416 -26.80 -6.73 5.47
CA ASN A 416 -26.47 -5.40 5.97
C ASN A 416 -25.24 -4.80 5.28
N PHE A 417 -24.56 -5.51 4.37
CA PHE A 417 -23.29 -5.06 3.78
C PHE A 417 -23.38 -3.64 3.21
N ASP A 418 -24.41 -3.37 2.42
CA ASP A 418 -24.62 -2.06 1.78
C ASP A 418 -25.24 -1.01 2.74
N SER A 419 -25.72 -1.43 3.91
CA SER A 419 -26.43 -0.58 4.88
C SER A 419 -25.67 -0.36 6.19
N ARG A 420 -24.39 -0.77 6.30
CA ARG A 420 -23.59 -0.57 7.53
C ARG A 420 -23.23 0.90 7.80
N GLY A 421 -23.51 1.81 6.86
CA GLY A 421 -23.34 3.25 7.03
C GLY A 421 -21.91 3.62 7.43
N ARG A 422 -21.75 4.24 8.61
CA ARG A 422 -20.44 4.70 9.12
C ARG A 422 -19.50 3.58 9.57
N ASN A 423 -19.97 2.33 9.60
CA ASN A 423 -19.17 1.17 9.97
C ASN A 423 -18.57 0.45 8.75
N VAL A 424 -18.81 0.94 7.52
CA VAL A 424 -18.20 0.39 6.31
C VAL A 424 -16.72 0.77 6.26
N GLN A 425 -15.85 -0.21 6.05
CA GLN A 425 -14.42 0.06 5.86
C GLN A 425 -14.16 0.62 4.45
N GLN A 426 -13.11 1.44 4.29
CA GLN A 426 -12.82 2.09 3.00
C GLN A 426 -12.61 1.09 1.85
N TYR A 427 -12.04 -0.08 2.15
CA TYR A 427 -11.82 -1.14 1.18
C TYR A 427 -13.09 -1.90 0.77
N GLU A 428 -14.20 -1.71 1.49
CA GLU A 428 -15.52 -2.28 1.18
C GLU A 428 -16.39 -1.32 0.34
N LEU A 429 -15.94 -0.07 0.12
CA LEU A 429 -16.70 0.91 -0.64
C LEU A 429 -16.69 0.60 -2.14
N ARG A 430 -17.86 0.72 -2.77
CA ARG A 430 -18.06 0.61 -4.24
C ARG A 430 -17.67 -0.75 -4.83
N VAL A 431 -17.60 -1.78 -4.00
CA VAL A 431 -17.42 -3.18 -4.43
C VAL A 431 -18.63 -3.99 -4.01
N ARG A 432 -18.94 -5.04 -4.77
CA ARG A 432 -19.90 -6.05 -4.35
C ARG A 432 -19.15 -7.09 -3.53
N ARG A 433 -19.58 -7.30 -2.28
CA ARG A 433 -19.05 -8.39 -1.46
C ARG A 433 -19.21 -9.72 -2.20
N MET A 434 -18.14 -10.46 -2.28
CA MET A 434 -18.18 -11.81 -2.82
C MET A 434 -18.80 -12.76 -1.80
N ASP A 435 -19.80 -13.52 -2.24
CA ASP A 435 -20.63 -14.45 -1.46
C ASP A 435 -21.23 -15.51 -2.38
N ILE A 436 -22.13 -16.36 -1.87
CA ILE A 436 -22.76 -17.49 -2.57
C ILE A 436 -23.34 -17.14 -3.95
N ARG A 437 -23.74 -15.89 -4.19
CA ARG A 437 -24.25 -15.45 -5.49
C ARG A 437 -23.17 -15.47 -6.58
N PHE A 438 -21.90 -15.33 -6.19
CA PHE A 438 -20.77 -15.57 -7.08
C PHE A 438 -20.69 -17.04 -7.48
N ASP A 439 -20.78 -17.98 -6.53
CA ASP A 439 -20.72 -19.42 -6.82
C ASP A 439 -21.89 -19.85 -7.73
N GLU A 440 -23.09 -19.34 -7.48
CA GLU A 440 -24.26 -19.56 -8.34
C GLU A 440 -23.98 -19.11 -9.78
N LYS A 441 -23.48 -17.88 -9.98
CA LYS A 441 -23.12 -17.34 -11.30
C LYS A 441 -21.98 -18.13 -11.96
N LEU A 442 -20.95 -18.50 -11.20
CA LEU A 442 -19.84 -19.30 -11.70
C LEU A 442 -20.30 -20.69 -12.14
N LYS A 443 -21.21 -21.30 -11.38
CA LYS A 443 -21.82 -22.59 -11.72
C LYS A 443 -22.61 -22.51 -13.03
N GLU A 444 -23.46 -21.49 -13.19
CA GLU A 444 -24.23 -21.29 -14.42
C GLU A 444 -23.31 -21.12 -15.65
N LEU A 445 -22.24 -20.32 -15.49
CA LEU A 445 -21.25 -20.10 -16.55
C LEU A 445 -20.50 -21.39 -16.91
N TYR A 446 -20.04 -22.13 -15.90
CA TYR A 446 -19.35 -23.40 -16.08
C TYR A 446 -20.25 -24.42 -16.80
N ASP A 447 -21.46 -24.66 -16.29
CA ASP A 447 -22.40 -25.62 -16.91
C ASP A 447 -22.71 -25.21 -18.36
N GLY A 448 -22.87 -23.90 -18.60
CA GLY A 448 -23.05 -23.34 -19.94
C GLY A 448 -21.85 -23.56 -20.85
N ALA A 449 -20.63 -23.32 -20.37
CA ALA A 449 -19.38 -23.55 -21.12
C ALA A 449 -19.21 -25.04 -21.47
N MET A 450 -19.43 -25.92 -20.50
CA MET A 450 -19.34 -27.38 -20.71
C MET A 450 -20.40 -27.86 -21.72
N SER A 451 -21.62 -27.32 -21.67
CA SER A 451 -22.69 -27.67 -22.64
C SER A 451 -22.35 -27.27 -24.08
N ARG A 452 -21.54 -26.21 -24.25
CA ARG A 452 -21.02 -25.75 -25.56
C ARG A 452 -19.76 -26.50 -26.00
N GLY A 453 -19.21 -27.38 -25.15
CA GLY A 453 -17.98 -28.11 -25.41
C GLY A 453 -16.71 -27.28 -25.27
N LEU A 454 -16.76 -26.15 -24.56
CA LEU A 454 -15.58 -25.32 -24.29
C LEU A 454 -14.63 -26.02 -23.31
N TRP A 455 -13.37 -25.59 -23.32
CA TRP A 455 -12.27 -26.00 -22.46
C TRP A 455 -11.90 -27.49 -22.58
N LYS A 456 -12.25 -28.12 -23.69
CA LYS A 456 -12.15 -29.57 -23.84
C LYS A 456 -10.70 -30.03 -23.75
N GLY A 457 -10.44 -30.99 -22.87
CA GLY A 457 -9.09 -31.54 -22.67
C GLY A 457 -8.17 -30.66 -21.83
N THR A 458 -8.70 -29.62 -21.19
CA THR A 458 -7.95 -28.78 -20.23
C THR A 458 -8.41 -29.03 -18.80
N ALA A 459 -7.65 -28.55 -17.80
CA ALA A 459 -8.03 -28.62 -16.39
C ALA A 459 -9.37 -27.90 -16.10
N ALA A 460 -9.65 -26.80 -16.81
CA ALA A 460 -10.90 -26.03 -16.69
C ALA A 460 -12.17 -26.83 -17.00
N ALA A 461 -12.08 -27.96 -17.71
CA ALA A 461 -13.23 -28.84 -17.93
C ALA A 461 -13.52 -29.76 -16.73
N GLY A 462 -12.57 -29.96 -15.82
CA GLY A 462 -12.68 -30.90 -14.70
C GLY A 462 -13.67 -30.45 -13.63
N ASP A 463 -13.63 -29.17 -13.26
CA ASP A 463 -14.56 -28.55 -12.32
C ASP A 463 -14.59 -27.01 -12.45
N ARG A 464 -15.55 -26.38 -11.75
CA ARG A 464 -15.76 -24.94 -11.83
C ARG A 464 -14.69 -24.09 -11.12
N VAL A 465 -13.94 -24.67 -10.19
CA VAL A 465 -12.83 -23.99 -9.50
C VAL A 465 -11.62 -23.91 -10.42
N GLU A 466 -11.30 -24.98 -11.15
CA GLU A 466 -10.30 -24.95 -12.22
C GLU A 466 -10.72 -24.01 -13.35
N TYR A 467 -11.99 -24.07 -13.78
CA TYR A 467 -12.54 -23.13 -14.78
C TYR A 467 -12.33 -21.67 -14.37
N TRP A 468 -12.62 -21.34 -13.11
CA TRP A 468 -12.34 -20.02 -12.54
C TRP A 468 -10.85 -19.68 -12.54
N ALA A 469 -10.00 -20.59 -12.06
CA ALA A 469 -8.56 -20.36 -11.95
C ALA A 469 -7.89 -20.10 -13.31
N GLU A 470 -8.24 -20.88 -14.35
CA GLU A 470 -7.74 -20.66 -15.71
C GLU A 470 -8.22 -19.32 -16.29
N GLY A 471 -9.46 -18.92 -16.01
CA GLY A 471 -9.97 -17.60 -16.36
C GLY A 471 -9.17 -16.46 -15.73
N VAL A 472 -8.85 -16.56 -14.44
CA VAL A 472 -8.05 -15.55 -13.73
C VAL A 472 -6.61 -15.51 -14.26
N LEU A 473 -6.00 -16.66 -14.51
CA LEU A 473 -4.66 -16.74 -15.09
C LEU A 473 -4.63 -16.08 -16.47
N ALA A 474 -5.57 -16.40 -17.36
CA ALA A 474 -5.64 -15.77 -18.68
C ALA A 474 -5.91 -14.26 -18.56
N TYR A 475 -6.82 -13.82 -17.69
CA TYR A 475 -7.14 -12.40 -17.51
C TYR A 475 -5.94 -11.53 -17.12
N PHE A 476 -5.00 -12.09 -16.34
CA PHE A 476 -3.76 -11.41 -15.96
C PHE A 476 -2.57 -11.74 -16.86
N ASP A 477 -2.77 -12.41 -18.00
CA ASP A 477 -1.69 -12.89 -18.88
C ASP A 477 -0.66 -13.76 -18.13
N ALA A 478 -1.14 -14.57 -17.19
CA ALA A 478 -0.35 -15.35 -16.24
C ALA A 478 -0.44 -16.87 -16.46
N ALA A 479 -1.07 -17.31 -17.56
CA ALA A 479 -1.25 -18.73 -17.85
C ALA A 479 0.04 -19.45 -18.25
N GLY A 480 1.06 -18.72 -18.75
CA GLY A 480 2.30 -19.31 -19.27
C GLY A 480 2.11 -20.01 -20.61
N ALA A 481 2.99 -20.96 -20.94
CA ALA A 481 2.94 -21.73 -22.17
C ALA A 481 1.91 -22.87 -22.07
N VAL A 482 0.63 -22.54 -22.16
CA VAL A 482 -0.48 -23.52 -22.15
C VAL A 482 -0.83 -24.01 -23.55
N ALA A 483 -1.19 -25.29 -23.66
CA ALA A 483 -1.73 -25.85 -24.89
C ALA A 483 -3.13 -25.29 -25.18
N ALA A 484 -3.50 -25.23 -26.46
CA ALA A 484 -4.86 -24.90 -26.85
C ALA A 484 -5.85 -25.98 -26.36
N PRO A 485 -7.05 -25.61 -25.88
CA PRO A 485 -8.14 -26.55 -25.72
C PRO A 485 -8.39 -27.31 -27.03
N ASN A 486 -8.84 -28.57 -26.94
CA ASN A 486 -9.09 -29.41 -28.12
C ASN A 486 -10.21 -28.87 -29.03
N ASP A 487 -10.98 -27.91 -28.55
CA ASP A 487 -12.04 -27.21 -29.27
C ASP A 487 -11.61 -25.81 -29.78
N SER A 488 -10.34 -25.42 -29.63
CA SER A 488 -9.78 -24.15 -30.10
C SER A 488 -8.47 -24.36 -30.88
N GLU A 489 -8.23 -23.52 -31.89
CA GLU A 489 -6.95 -23.50 -32.62
C GLU A 489 -5.85 -22.78 -31.83
N ASN A 490 -6.21 -21.93 -30.86
CA ASN A 490 -5.28 -21.05 -30.14
C ASN A 490 -5.35 -21.26 -28.63
N PRO A 491 -4.21 -21.13 -27.91
CA PRO A 491 -4.18 -21.07 -26.45
C PRO A 491 -5.00 -19.93 -25.86
N ILE A 492 -5.68 -20.21 -24.74
CA ILE A 492 -6.45 -19.21 -24.00
C ILE A 492 -5.58 -18.64 -22.87
N ALA A 493 -4.47 -18.01 -23.25
CA ALA A 493 -3.42 -17.60 -22.33
C ALA A 493 -3.45 -16.10 -21.95
N THR A 494 -4.27 -15.29 -22.61
CA THR A 494 -4.31 -13.84 -22.41
C THR A 494 -5.73 -13.33 -22.19
N ARG A 495 -5.82 -12.11 -21.68
CA ARG A 495 -7.12 -11.45 -21.44
C ARG A 495 -7.94 -11.36 -22.72
N GLU A 496 -7.29 -11.04 -23.84
CA GLU A 496 -7.93 -10.91 -25.14
C GLU A 496 -8.44 -12.25 -25.66
N THR A 497 -7.64 -13.33 -25.55
CA THR A 497 -8.08 -14.65 -26.03
C THR A 497 -9.19 -15.20 -25.15
N LEU A 498 -9.14 -15.00 -23.83
CA LEU A 498 -10.25 -15.34 -22.93
C LEU A 498 -11.53 -14.60 -23.32
N LYS A 499 -11.46 -13.30 -23.54
CA LYS A 499 -12.63 -12.48 -23.92
C LYS A 499 -13.29 -12.95 -25.21
N GLN A 500 -12.50 -13.38 -26.19
CA GLN A 500 -13.01 -13.86 -27.48
C GLN A 500 -13.59 -15.28 -27.36
N TYR A 501 -12.93 -16.14 -26.60
CA TYR A 501 -13.25 -17.56 -26.50
C TYR A 501 -14.39 -17.85 -25.52
N ASP A 502 -14.31 -17.30 -24.30
CA ASP A 502 -15.31 -17.47 -23.25
C ASP A 502 -15.65 -16.10 -22.62
N PRO A 503 -16.46 -15.27 -23.31
CA PRO A 503 -16.80 -13.92 -22.86
C PRO A 503 -17.52 -13.91 -21.50
N GLY A 504 -18.25 -14.98 -21.16
CA GLY A 504 -18.94 -15.09 -19.88
C GLY A 504 -17.98 -15.22 -18.70
N LEU A 505 -16.96 -16.09 -18.83
CA LEU A 505 -15.88 -16.18 -17.85
C LEU A 505 -15.08 -14.89 -17.78
N PHE A 506 -14.74 -14.30 -18.93
CA PHE A 506 -14.05 -13.00 -18.99
C PHE A 506 -14.80 -11.93 -18.19
N ASP A 507 -16.11 -11.78 -18.43
CA ASP A 507 -16.93 -10.76 -17.76
C ASP A 507 -17.01 -10.99 -16.25
N LEU A 508 -17.09 -12.26 -15.80
CA LEU A 508 -17.06 -12.58 -14.37
C LEU A 508 -15.71 -12.22 -13.72
N VAL A 509 -14.59 -12.52 -14.39
CA VAL A 509 -13.26 -12.17 -13.89
C VAL A 509 -13.05 -10.65 -13.89
N GLU A 510 -13.46 -9.94 -14.95
CA GLU A 510 -13.37 -8.47 -15.04
C GLU A 510 -14.18 -7.79 -13.93
N GLU A 511 -15.42 -8.24 -13.70
CA GLU A 511 -16.28 -7.75 -12.61
C GLU A 511 -15.62 -8.02 -11.24
N THR A 512 -15.13 -9.24 -11.04
CA THR A 512 -14.58 -9.66 -9.76
C THR A 512 -13.28 -8.94 -9.45
N MET A 513 -12.34 -8.81 -10.39
CA MET A 513 -11.03 -8.19 -10.12
C MET A 513 -11.06 -6.66 -10.18
N ALA A 514 -12.15 -6.05 -10.64
CA ALA A 514 -12.42 -4.61 -10.60
C ALA A 514 -11.37 -3.71 -11.29
N TYR A 515 -10.68 -4.24 -12.31
CA TYR A 515 -9.67 -3.51 -13.09
C TYR A 515 -10.26 -2.59 -14.18
N LYS A 516 -11.54 -2.75 -14.51
CA LYS A 516 -12.20 -1.98 -15.57
C LYS A 516 -12.14 -0.47 -15.30
N GLY A 517 -11.56 0.27 -16.24
CA GLY A 517 -11.41 1.73 -16.13
C GLY A 517 -10.37 2.18 -15.10
N LYS A 518 -9.55 1.26 -14.60
CA LYS A 518 -8.41 1.54 -13.70
C LYS A 518 -7.09 1.38 -14.45
N VAL A 519 -5.97 1.56 -13.75
CA VAL A 519 -4.65 1.32 -14.34
C VAL A 519 -4.51 -0.17 -14.59
N ASP A 520 -4.35 -0.52 -15.87
CA ASP A 520 -4.24 -1.92 -16.28
C ASP A 520 -2.98 -2.56 -15.70
N TRP A 521 -3.11 -3.81 -15.28
CA TRP A 521 -1.99 -4.66 -14.93
C TRP A 521 -2.12 -6.01 -15.62
N ARG A 522 -0.99 -6.47 -16.13
CA ARG A 522 -0.76 -7.80 -16.68
C ARG A 522 0.49 -8.34 -16.01
N TYR A 523 0.47 -9.61 -15.65
CA TYR A 523 1.63 -10.28 -15.10
C TYR A 523 2.74 -10.25 -16.14
N ARG A 524 3.84 -9.60 -15.77
CA ARG A 524 5.07 -9.51 -16.55
C ARG A 524 6.22 -9.71 -15.57
N LYS A 525 7.32 -10.24 -16.08
CA LYS A 525 8.56 -10.34 -15.31
C LYS A 525 8.97 -8.97 -14.77
#